data_AF-A0A818RAF1-F1
#
_entry.id   AF-A0A818RAF1-F1
#
_cell.length_a   1.000
_cell.length_b   1.000
_cell.length_c   1.000
_cell.angle_alpha   90.00
_cell.angle_beta   90.00
_cell.angle_gamma   90.00
#
_symmetry.space_group_name_H-M   'P 1'
#
loop_
_entity.id
_entity.type
_entity.pdbx_description
1 polymer ?
#
loop_
_entity_poly.entity_id
_entity_poly.type
_entity_poly.pdbx_seq_one_letter_code
_entity_poly.pdbx_strand_id
1 'polypeptide(L)'
;MGIAQHHDAVSGTEKQHVADDYAQRLSDGIDRSMEVINAAYAKLLPREGQTPLSVPQFLCPYTNISECLPIEGEAKFTLTLWNPTIHPITIYPRVPVTQEYVIYDPIGNIVPAEYLPISIATQNIPGRTSSARYQHLFQASLPALGYNTYYFEARSFPGDPTTPELPASGAYVFRPRIWIRDHDRQLTILTDRSEGGGSMYDGSIEIMVHRRILHDDSMGVDEVLNETAYGKGLVVSGKHILLVERPEDSARLHRVGAQQLFMHPLATYSLPNTPSYANYSNIYRQSWSALSDMMPLNVHLLTFDKLTPKQYLVRVEHYFELNEDEMYSQPVTMDLQTLFKSIGTIVDMTELVLNANLPLSQLHRLDWMTKDQESSHVNMFRKLNFIDKCLE
;
A
#
# COMPACT_ATOMS: atom_id res chain seq x y z
N MET A 1 -7.26 9.57 -10.18
CA MET A 1 -7.60 9.82 -8.77
C MET A 1 -8.72 10.85 -8.61
N GLY A 2 -8.48 12.16 -8.57
CA GLY A 2 -9.51 13.15 -8.16
C GLY A 2 -10.89 13.04 -8.84
N ILE A 3 -10.94 12.88 -10.17
CA ILE A 3 -12.20 12.66 -10.91
C ILE A 3 -12.91 11.38 -10.49
N ALA A 4 -12.18 10.31 -10.19
CA ALA A 4 -12.74 9.04 -9.71
C ALA A 4 -13.19 9.09 -8.23
N GLN A 5 -13.24 10.27 -7.61
CA GLN A 5 -13.93 10.51 -6.33
C GLN A 5 -15.27 11.25 -6.55
N HIS A 6 -15.74 11.31 -7.80
CA HIS A 6 -17.12 11.63 -8.13
C HIS A 6 -18.08 10.61 -7.47
N HIS A 7 -19.33 11.05 -7.22
CA HIS A 7 -20.35 10.21 -6.58
C HIS A 7 -20.98 9.19 -7.55
N ASP A 8 -20.75 9.36 -8.84
CA ASP A 8 -20.90 8.35 -9.90
C ASP A 8 -19.50 8.07 -10.46
N ALA A 9 -18.73 7.24 -9.76
CA ALA A 9 -17.41 6.72 -10.17
C ALA A 9 -16.96 5.59 -9.22
N VAL A 10 -16.41 5.93 -8.05
CA VAL A 10 -16.02 4.93 -7.02
C VAL A 10 -17.23 4.22 -6.38
N SER A 11 -18.44 4.69 -6.69
CA SER A 11 -19.73 4.08 -6.39
C SER A 11 -20.13 2.95 -7.34
N GLY A 12 -19.67 2.96 -8.60
CA GLY A 12 -20.21 2.13 -9.68
C GLY A 12 -21.67 2.47 -10.04
N THR A 13 -22.00 3.77 -10.10
CA THR A 13 -23.34 4.29 -10.48
C THR A 13 -23.34 5.02 -11.83
N GLU A 14 -22.23 4.97 -12.56
CA GLU A 14 -22.10 5.46 -13.93
C GLU A 14 -22.44 4.40 -15.00
N LYS A 15 -22.64 4.85 -16.24
CA LYS A 15 -22.78 3.97 -17.42
C LYS A 15 -21.47 3.27 -17.75
N GLN A 16 -21.50 2.06 -18.33
CA GLN A 16 -20.29 1.23 -18.55
C GLN A 16 -19.17 1.98 -19.29
N HIS A 17 -19.51 2.70 -20.36
CA HIS A 17 -18.53 3.45 -21.16
C HIS A 17 -17.88 4.64 -20.41
N VAL A 18 -18.46 5.07 -19.29
CA VAL A 18 -17.91 6.10 -18.40
C VAL A 18 -16.99 5.45 -17.36
N ALA A 19 -17.35 4.27 -16.83
CA ALA A 19 -16.45 3.45 -16.02
C ALA A 19 -15.18 3.08 -16.81
N ASP A 20 -15.32 2.74 -18.10
CA ASP A 20 -14.20 2.48 -19.01
C ASP A 20 -13.28 3.71 -19.18
N ASP A 21 -13.85 4.92 -19.32
CA ASP A 21 -13.11 6.19 -19.39
C ASP A 21 -12.41 6.52 -18.05
N TYR A 22 -13.04 6.25 -16.91
CA TYR A 22 -12.39 6.38 -15.59
C TYR A 22 -11.25 5.38 -15.43
N ALA A 23 -11.42 4.13 -15.84
CA ALA A 23 -10.37 3.11 -15.82
C ALA A 23 -9.19 3.51 -16.71
N GLN A 24 -9.45 4.01 -17.92
CA GLN A 24 -8.39 4.52 -18.82
C GLN A 24 -7.63 5.70 -18.17
N ARG A 25 -8.34 6.71 -17.64
CA ARG A 25 -7.70 7.85 -16.95
C ARG A 25 -6.90 7.45 -15.71
N LEU A 26 -7.25 6.35 -15.06
CA LEU A 26 -6.48 5.80 -13.94
C LEU A 26 -5.22 5.10 -14.45
N SER A 27 -5.28 4.33 -15.54
CA SER A 27 -4.11 3.74 -16.20
C SER A 27 -3.11 4.80 -16.67
N ASP A 28 -3.57 5.80 -17.43
CA ASP A 28 -2.79 6.97 -17.85
C ASP A 28 -2.08 7.66 -16.67
N GLY A 29 -2.72 7.68 -15.49
CA GLY A 29 -2.19 8.24 -14.26
C GLY A 29 -1.10 7.38 -13.61
N ILE A 30 -1.23 6.05 -13.69
CA ILE A 30 -0.21 5.10 -13.22
C ILE A 30 1.04 5.18 -14.09
N ASP A 31 0.87 5.19 -15.42
CA ASP A 31 1.99 5.26 -16.37
C ASP A 31 2.80 6.55 -16.20
N ARG A 32 2.13 7.71 -16.09
CA ARG A 32 2.80 8.99 -15.79
C ARG A 32 3.43 9.03 -14.40
N SER A 33 2.88 8.31 -13.43
CA SER A 33 3.50 8.19 -12.10
C SER A 33 4.83 7.43 -12.17
N MET A 34 4.98 6.49 -13.11
CA MET A 34 6.25 5.79 -13.32
C MET A 34 7.36 6.67 -13.88
N GLU A 35 7.07 7.77 -14.58
CA GLU A 35 8.08 8.79 -14.92
C GLU A 35 8.69 9.41 -13.65
N VAL A 36 7.83 9.77 -12.68
CA VAL A 36 8.25 10.39 -11.41
C VAL A 36 9.01 9.40 -10.54
N ILE A 37 8.55 8.15 -10.47
CA ILE A 37 9.21 7.06 -9.73
C ILE A 37 10.60 6.76 -10.33
N ASN A 38 10.74 6.71 -11.66
CA ASN A 38 12.04 6.58 -12.31
C ASN A 38 12.95 7.79 -12.04
N ALA A 39 12.42 9.01 -12.08
CA ALA A 39 13.18 10.23 -11.77
C ALA A 39 13.61 10.36 -10.29
N ALA A 40 12.97 9.60 -9.39
CA ALA A 40 13.41 9.41 -8.00
C ALA A 40 14.46 8.30 -7.89
N TYR A 41 14.21 7.11 -8.43
CA TYR A 41 15.14 5.99 -8.38
C TYR A 41 16.47 6.27 -9.10
N ALA A 42 16.48 7.07 -10.17
CA ALA A 42 17.70 7.55 -10.83
C ALA A 42 18.62 8.40 -9.92
N LYS A 43 18.14 8.84 -8.75
CA LYS A 43 18.90 9.57 -7.71
C LYS A 43 19.14 8.74 -6.45
N LEU A 44 18.25 7.79 -6.14
CA LEU A 44 18.32 6.98 -4.92
C LEU A 44 19.12 5.68 -5.12
N LEU A 45 18.99 5.02 -6.27
CA LEU A 45 19.64 3.74 -6.55
C LEU A 45 21.15 3.85 -6.80
N PRO A 46 21.72 4.83 -7.53
CA PRO A 46 23.16 4.86 -7.76
C PRO A 46 23.96 5.06 -6.46
N ARG A 47 25.11 4.38 -6.32
CA ARG A 47 26.08 4.69 -5.26
C ARG A 47 26.79 6.01 -5.56
N GLU A 48 27.20 6.70 -4.50
CA GLU A 48 27.92 7.96 -4.59
C GLU A 48 29.21 7.81 -5.42
N GLY A 49 29.45 8.75 -6.34
CA GLY A 49 30.56 8.70 -7.29
C GLY A 49 30.37 7.80 -8.52
N GLN A 50 29.31 6.98 -8.59
CA GLN A 50 28.98 6.22 -9.81
C GLN A 50 28.21 7.09 -10.80
N THR A 51 28.53 6.99 -12.10
CA THR A 51 27.67 7.55 -13.15
C THR A 51 26.37 6.74 -13.24
N PRO A 52 25.19 7.38 -13.27
CA PRO A 52 23.92 6.67 -13.31
C PRO A 52 23.71 6.01 -14.68
N LEU A 53 24.08 4.73 -14.77
CA LEU A 53 23.49 3.80 -15.73
C LEU A 53 22.00 3.68 -15.38
N SER A 54 21.15 4.41 -16.09
CA SER A 54 19.71 4.39 -15.86
C SER A 54 19.14 3.02 -16.26
N VAL A 55 18.86 2.18 -15.27
CA VAL A 55 18.12 0.93 -15.45
C VAL A 55 16.65 1.22 -15.11
N PRO A 56 15.77 1.40 -16.11
CA PRO A 56 14.40 1.83 -15.89
C PRO A 56 13.63 0.80 -15.06
N GLN A 57 12.92 1.30 -14.06
CA GLN A 57 11.99 0.53 -13.23
C GLN A 57 10.61 0.51 -13.91
N PHE A 58 9.95 -0.65 -13.94
CA PHE A 58 8.61 -0.86 -14.48
C PHE A 58 7.69 -1.57 -13.49
N LEU A 59 6.38 -1.59 -13.77
CA LEU A 59 5.36 -2.29 -12.97
C LEU A 59 4.91 -3.58 -13.66
N CYS A 60 4.41 -4.53 -12.87
CA CYS A 60 3.62 -5.66 -13.35
C CYS A 60 2.19 -5.55 -12.77
N PRO A 61 1.25 -4.87 -13.48
CA PRO A 61 -0.09 -4.59 -12.97
C PRO A 61 -0.93 -5.87 -12.80
N TYR A 62 -0.61 -6.95 -13.52
CA TYR A 62 -1.33 -8.21 -13.53
C TYR A 62 -0.80 -9.26 -12.54
N THR A 63 -0.02 -8.83 -11.54
CA THR A 63 0.45 -9.72 -10.45
C THR A 63 -0.68 -10.35 -9.64
N ASN A 64 -1.87 -9.72 -9.61
CA ASN A 64 -3.09 -10.27 -9.02
C ASN A 64 -3.65 -11.52 -9.73
N ILE A 65 -3.31 -11.73 -11.01
CA ILE A 65 -3.62 -12.95 -11.80
C ILE A 65 -2.35 -13.79 -12.02
N SER A 66 -1.30 -13.56 -11.22
CA SER A 66 0.02 -14.20 -11.32
C SER A 66 0.63 -14.06 -12.72
N GLU A 67 0.68 -12.83 -13.24
CA GLU A 67 1.27 -12.46 -14.53
C GLU A 67 2.26 -11.28 -14.37
N CYS A 68 3.45 -11.41 -14.98
CA CYS A 68 4.49 -10.37 -15.00
C CYS A 68 5.37 -10.55 -16.24
N LEU A 69 4.76 -10.40 -17.42
CA LEU A 69 5.37 -10.73 -18.72
C LEU A 69 6.83 -10.25 -18.90
N PRO A 70 7.26 -9.03 -18.47
CA PRO A 70 8.62 -8.56 -18.73
C PRO A 70 9.74 -9.23 -17.90
N ILE A 71 9.43 -10.20 -17.03
CA ILE A 71 10.44 -11.05 -16.35
C ILE A 71 10.32 -12.54 -16.73
N GLU A 72 9.40 -12.91 -17.62
CA GLU A 72 9.18 -14.31 -18.00
C GLU A 72 10.29 -14.79 -18.96
N GLY A 73 11.08 -15.77 -18.50
CA GLY A 73 12.26 -16.30 -19.21
C GLY A 73 13.55 -15.48 -19.05
N GLU A 74 13.52 -14.36 -18.31
CA GLU A 74 14.72 -13.54 -18.10
C GLU A 74 15.75 -14.23 -17.19
N ALA A 75 17.03 -14.19 -17.57
CA ALA A 75 18.07 -14.88 -16.79
C ALA A 75 18.32 -14.25 -15.40
N LYS A 76 17.87 -13.00 -15.21
CA LYS A 76 18.04 -12.20 -14.00
C LYS A 76 17.11 -10.99 -14.01
N PHE A 77 16.64 -10.57 -12.85
CA PHE A 77 15.90 -9.32 -12.68
C PHE A 77 16.09 -8.78 -11.25
N THR A 78 15.67 -7.55 -11.00
CA THR A 78 15.57 -6.99 -9.65
C THR A 78 14.14 -6.65 -9.31
N LEU A 79 13.72 -6.92 -8.07
CA LEU A 79 12.48 -6.48 -7.48
C LEU A 79 12.79 -5.46 -6.37
N THR A 80 12.48 -4.20 -6.62
CA THR A 80 12.55 -3.12 -5.63
C THR A 80 11.19 -2.96 -4.97
N LEU A 81 11.15 -3.03 -3.65
CA LEU A 81 9.94 -2.92 -2.83
C LEU A 81 10.02 -1.63 -2.02
N TRP A 82 9.23 -0.62 -2.41
CA TRP A 82 9.10 0.63 -1.67
C TRP A 82 7.99 0.53 -0.62
N ASN A 83 8.33 0.73 0.65
CA ASN A 83 7.40 0.89 1.77
C ASN A 83 7.04 2.38 1.97
N PRO A 84 5.79 2.80 1.77
CA PRO A 84 5.33 4.17 2.04
C PRO A 84 5.04 4.44 3.53
N THR A 85 4.97 3.44 4.41
CA THR A 85 4.66 3.66 5.84
C THR A 85 5.86 4.17 6.63
N ILE A 86 5.60 4.92 7.70
CA ILE A 86 6.64 5.40 8.63
C ILE A 86 7.12 4.36 9.66
N HIS A 87 6.89 3.08 9.40
CA HIS A 87 7.31 1.95 10.24
C HIS A 87 8.00 0.88 9.37
N PRO A 88 8.97 0.12 9.89
CA PRO A 88 9.48 -1.06 9.19
C PRO A 88 8.37 -2.12 9.11
N ILE A 89 8.30 -2.83 7.98
CA ILE A 89 7.28 -3.88 7.75
C ILE A 89 7.90 -5.11 7.12
N THR A 90 7.29 -6.26 7.39
CA THR A 90 7.62 -7.54 6.77
C THR A 90 6.44 -7.99 5.92
N ILE A 91 6.69 -8.30 4.65
CA ILE A 91 5.70 -8.85 3.72
C ILE A 91 6.23 -10.14 3.08
N TYR A 92 5.34 -10.87 2.41
CA TYR A 92 5.69 -12.07 1.64
C TYR A 92 5.30 -11.87 0.17
N PRO A 93 6.19 -11.30 -0.68
CA PRO A 93 5.90 -11.09 -2.09
C PRO A 93 5.69 -12.43 -2.81
N ARG A 94 4.77 -12.44 -3.78
CA ARG A 94 4.56 -13.56 -4.70
C ARG A 94 4.97 -13.13 -6.10
N VAL A 95 6.07 -13.66 -6.60
CA VAL A 95 6.63 -13.30 -7.92
C VAL A 95 6.35 -14.44 -8.90
N PRO A 96 5.45 -14.26 -9.90
CA PRO A 96 5.17 -15.31 -10.88
C PRO A 96 6.38 -15.52 -11.79
N VAL A 97 6.73 -16.78 -12.04
CA VAL A 97 7.96 -17.16 -12.74
C VAL A 97 7.79 -18.40 -13.63
N THR A 98 8.64 -18.47 -14.65
CA THR A 98 8.79 -19.58 -15.60
C THR A 98 9.80 -20.64 -15.16
N GLN A 99 10.64 -20.31 -14.17
CA GLN A 99 11.81 -21.09 -13.74
C GLN A 99 12.20 -20.72 -12.29
N GLU A 100 13.05 -21.53 -11.66
CA GLU A 100 13.56 -21.25 -10.31
C GLU A 100 14.69 -20.20 -10.34
N TYR A 101 14.79 -19.39 -9.28
CA TYR A 101 15.77 -18.32 -9.12
C TYR A 101 16.37 -18.38 -7.72
N VAL A 102 17.65 -18.06 -7.62
CA VAL A 102 18.28 -17.68 -6.35
C VAL A 102 17.95 -16.22 -6.08
N ILE A 103 17.41 -15.92 -4.89
CA ILE A 103 17.06 -14.57 -4.47
C ILE A 103 18.13 -14.06 -3.50
N TYR A 104 18.74 -12.92 -3.80
CA TYR A 104 19.68 -12.22 -2.92
C TYR A 104 19.02 -11.03 -2.24
N ASP A 105 19.29 -10.86 -0.94
CA ASP A 105 18.87 -9.70 -0.16
C ASP A 105 19.76 -8.45 -0.44
N PRO A 106 19.42 -7.26 0.12
CA PRO A 106 20.19 -6.04 -0.07
C PRO A 106 21.65 -6.07 0.39
N ILE A 107 22.07 -7.05 1.19
CA ILE A 107 23.45 -7.20 1.70
C ILE A 107 24.19 -8.41 1.11
N GLY A 108 23.48 -9.29 0.39
CA GLY A 108 24.03 -10.39 -0.42
C GLY A 108 23.79 -11.79 0.13
N ASN A 109 22.96 -11.95 1.17
CA ASN A 109 22.56 -13.28 1.62
C ASN A 109 21.53 -13.88 0.65
N ILE A 110 21.54 -15.21 0.51
CA ILE A 110 20.47 -15.93 -0.18
C ILE A 110 19.24 -15.96 0.75
N VAL A 111 18.10 -15.47 0.25
CA VAL A 111 16.82 -15.50 0.97
C VAL A 111 16.15 -16.86 0.76
N PRO A 112 15.70 -17.55 1.83
CA PRO A 112 14.85 -18.72 1.69
C PRO A 112 13.55 -18.37 0.96
N ALA A 113 13.24 -19.13 -0.10
CA ALA A 113 12.07 -18.93 -0.94
C ALA A 113 11.40 -20.28 -1.23
N GLU A 114 10.07 -20.29 -1.18
CA GLU A 114 9.24 -21.42 -1.61
C GLU A 114 8.88 -21.24 -3.09
N TYR A 115 9.06 -22.31 -3.88
CA TYR A 115 8.72 -22.35 -5.30
C TYR A 115 7.38 -23.08 -5.47
N LEU A 116 6.28 -22.33 -5.46
CA LEU A 116 4.93 -22.87 -5.34
C LEU A 116 4.20 -22.89 -6.70
N PRO A 117 3.39 -23.92 -7.03
CA PRO A 117 2.57 -23.90 -8.23
C PRO A 117 1.49 -22.81 -8.17
N ILE A 118 1.22 -22.16 -9.31
CA ILE A 118 0.09 -21.24 -9.48
C ILE A 118 -1.17 -22.08 -9.66
N SER A 119 -2.26 -21.74 -8.96
CA SER A 119 -3.49 -22.54 -8.98
C SER A 119 -4.11 -22.67 -10.39
N ILE A 120 -4.76 -23.79 -10.67
CA ILE A 120 -5.47 -24.03 -11.94
C ILE A 120 -6.58 -22.99 -12.15
N ALA A 121 -7.21 -22.49 -11.08
CA ALA A 121 -8.19 -21.41 -11.17
C ALA A 121 -7.53 -20.11 -11.67
N THR A 122 -6.37 -19.74 -11.10
CA THR A 122 -5.58 -18.56 -11.50
C THR A 122 -5.07 -18.68 -12.94
N GLN A 123 -4.53 -19.84 -13.33
CA GLN A 123 -4.05 -20.08 -14.71
C GLN A 123 -5.17 -19.93 -15.76
N ASN A 124 -6.43 -20.19 -15.38
CA ASN A 124 -7.60 -20.11 -16.27
C ASN A 124 -8.38 -18.78 -16.19
N ILE A 125 -7.87 -17.74 -15.52
CA ILE A 125 -8.54 -16.43 -15.45
C ILE A 125 -8.64 -15.84 -16.88
N PRO A 126 -9.83 -15.41 -17.34
CA PRO A 126 -9.98 -14.79 -18.65
C PRO A 126 -9.11 -13.53 -18.78
N GLY A 127 -8.36 -13.43 -19.88
CA GLY A 127 -7.44 -12.33 -20.13
C GLY A 127 -5.99 -12.58 -19.71
N ARG A 128 -5.73 -13.59 -18.87
CA ARG A 128 -4.36 -14.01 -18.53
C ARG A 128 -3.65 -14.57 -19.77
N THR A 129 -2.43 -14.09 -20.03
CA THR A 129 -1.57 -14.51 -21.15
C THR A 129 -0.25 -15.16 -20.70
N SER A 130 0.13 -14.99 -19.44
CA SER A 130 1.37 -15.45 -18.81
C SER A 130 1.64 -16.95 -18.97
N SER A 131 2.88 -17.26 -19.32
CA SER A 131 3.43 -18.62 -19.39
C SER A 131 3.86 -19.16 -18.02
N ALA A 132 4.00 -18.28 -17.02
CA ALA A 132 4.38 -18.67 -15.66
C ALA A 132 3.40 -19.68 -15.06
N ARG A 133 3.96 -20.76 -14.47
CA ARG A 133 3.21 -21.84 -13.79
C ARG A 133 3.56 -21.96 -12.31
N TYR A 134 4.60 -21.27 -11.87
CA TYR A 134 5.07 -21.26 -10.49
C TYR A 134 5.24 -19.82 -10.01
N GLN A 135 5.35 -19.63 -8.71
CA GLN A 135 5.64 -18.35 -8.08
C GLN A 135 6.66 -18.55 -6.96
N HIS A 136 7.60 -17.61 -6.82
CA HIS A 136 8.43 -17.52 -5.61
C HIS A 136 7.66 -16.80 -4.52
N LEU A 137 7.57 -17.42 -3.36
CA LEU A 137 7.10 -16.83 -2.10
C LEU A 137 8.31 -16.74 -1.15
N PHE A 138 8.69 -15.54 -0.73
CA PHE A 138 9.83 -15.32 0.16
C PHE A 138 9.53 -14.22 1.18
N GLN A 139 10.30 -14.14 2.27
CA GLN A 139 10.12 -13.06 3.25
C GLN A 139 10.91 -11.82 2.85
N ALA A 140 10.24 -10.68 2.70
CA ALA A 140 10.86 -9.38 2.46
C ALA A 140 10.61 -8.44 3.64
N SER A 141 11.68 -7.96 4.28
CA SER A 141 11.64 -6.95 5.34
C SER A 141 12.05 -5.61 4.76
N LEU A 142 11.30 -4.54 5.01
CA LEU A 142 11.46 -3.22 4.40
C LEU A 142 11.68 -2.13 5.47
N PRO A 143 12.56 -1.13 5.23
CA PRO A 143 12.72 0.02 6.11
C PRO A 143 11.50 0.94 6.09
N ALA A 144 11.38 1.83 7.08
CA ALA A 144 10.35 2.87 7.11
C ALA A 144 10.58 3.94 6.02
N LEU A 145 9.51 4.32 5.31
CA LEU A 145 9.48 5.33 4.24
C LEU A 145 10.69 5.21 3.30
N GLY A 146 10.85 4.03 2.72
CA GLY A 146 12.11 3.59 2.11
C GLY A 146 11.93 2.35 1.24
N TYR A 147 13.02 1.82 0.69
CA TYR A 147 12.97 0.61 -0.13
C TYR A 147 14.07 -0.40 0.21
N ASN A 148 13.80 -1.66 -0.14
CA ASN A 148 14.81 -2.70 -0.30
C ASN A 148 14.69 -3.32 -1.70
N THR A 149 15.82 -3.63 -2.34
CA THR A 149 15.92 -4.28 -3.65
C THR A 149 16.45 -5.70 -3.50
N TYR A 150 15.69 -6.66 -4.01
CA TYR A 150 16.04 -8.07 -4.08
C TYR A 150 16.50 -8.41 -5.51
N TYR A 151 17.59 -9.16 -5.64
CA TYR A 151 18.16 -9.56 -6.94
C TYR A 151 17.87 -11.04 -7.20
N PHE A 152 17.34 -11.34 -8.38
CA PHE A 152 16.98 -12.68 -8.81
C PHE A 152 17.97 -13.15 -9.87
N GLU A 153 18.55 -14.34 -9.69
CA GLU A 153 19.48 -14.95 -10.64
C GLU A 153 19.03 -16.38 -10.97
N ALA A 154 18.87 -16.71 -12.25
CA ALA A 154 18.28 -17.97 -12.69
C ALA A 154 19.09 -19.18 -12.21
N ARG A 155 18.42 -20.17 -11.61
CA ARG A 155 19.10 -21.37 -11.13
C ARG A 155 19.52 -22.26 -12.29
N SER A 156 20.83 -22.35 -12.54
CA SER A 156 21.39 -23.27 -13.54
C SER A 156 21.28 -24.73 -13.09
N PHE A 157 20.20 -25.41 -13.48
CA PHE A 157 19.96 -26.83 -13.18
C PHE A 157 20.97 -27.75 -13.89
N PRO A 158 21.26 -28.92 -13.30
CA PRO A 158 20.38 -30.08 -13.54
C PRO A 158 19.78 -30.69 -12.26
N GLY A 159 18.47 -30.96 -12.28
CA GLY A 159 17.77 -31.71 -11.23
C GLY A 159 16.47 -31.06 -10.77
N ASP A 160 15.35 -31.71 -11.09
CA ASP A 160 13.99 -31.35 -10.64
C ASP A 160 13.81 -31.62 -9.13
N PRO A 161 13.46 -30.61 -8.29
CA PRO A 161 13.20 -30.81 -6.88
C PRO A 161 11.69 -31.02 -6.62
N THR A 162 11.27 -32.28 -6.46
CA THR A 162 9.89 -32.60 -6.06
C THR A 162 9.58 -32.11 -4.63
N THR A 163 8.83 -31.01 -4.51
CA THR A 163 8.35 -30.49 -3.22
C THR A 163 6.94 -30.99 -2.88
N PRO A 164 6.63 -31.36 -1.62
CA PRO A 164 5.26 -31.68 -1.20
C PRO A 164 4.35 -30.45 -1.22
N GLU A 165 3.06 -30.63 -1.52
CA GLU A 165 2.06 -29.60 -1.26
C GLU A 165 1.83 -29.45 0.26
N LEU A 166 1.90 -28.21 0.74
CA LEU A 166 1.36 -27.79 2.03
C LEU A 166 0.31 -26.69 1.79
N PRO A 167 -0.75 -26.61 2.63
CA PRO A 167 -1.79 -25.60 2.45
C PRO A 167 -1.24 -24.19 2.68
N ALA A 168 -1.30 -23.34 1.66
CA ALA A 168 -0.82 -21.97 1.75
C ALA A 168 -1.58 -21.16 2.80
N SER A 169 -0.87 -20.67 3.82
CA SER A 169 -1.38 -19.73 4.82
C SER A 169 -0.74 -18.35 4.64
N GLY A 170 -1.48 -17.28 4.95
CA GLY A 170 -1.00 -15.89 4.86
C GLY A 170 -1.78 -15.01 3.86
N ALA A 171 -2.50 -14.02 4.41
CA ALA A 171 -3.06 -12.88 3.67
C ALA A 171 -2.10 -11.65 3.71
N TYR A 172 -2.35 -10.46 3.15
CA TYR A 172 -3.10 -9.28 3.67
C TYR A 172 -3.30 -8.23 2.50
N VAL A 173 -4.21 -7.23 2.31
CA VAL A 173 -5.61 -6.80 2.69
C VAL A 173 -6.10 -5.67 1.67
N PHE A 174 -7.11 -4.79 1.95
CA PHE A 174 -7.38 -3.31 1.61
C PHE A 174 -8.77 -2.76 2.13
N ARG A 175 -8.81 -1.66 2.93
CA ARG A 175 -10.03 -1.13 3.66
C ARG A 175 -11.34 -0.97 2.83
N PRO A 176 -12.55 -0.95 3.46
CA PRO A 176 -12.88 -0.70 4.88
C PRO A 176 -12.79 -1.90 5.84
N ARG A 177 -13.18 -1.66 7.10
CA ARG A 177 -13.17 -2.63 8.21
C ARG A 177 -14.60 -2.81 8.71
N ILE A 178 -14.95 -4.03 9.08
CA ILE A 178 -16.18 -4.36 9.81
C ILE A 178 -15.82 -5.31 10.96
N TRP A 179 -16.41 -5.14 12.14
CA TRP A 179 -16.14 -6.00 13.28
C TRP A 179 -17.37 -6.20 14.16
N ILE A 180 -17.36 -7.32 14.88
CA ILE A 180 -18.30 -7.64 15.96
C ILE A 180 -17.52 -8.13 17.17
N ARG A 181 -18.03 -7.92 18.39
CA ARG A 181 -17.35 -8.32 19.62
C ARG A 181 -18.34 -8.77 20.69
N ASP A 182 -17.87 -9.66 21.56
CA ASP A 182 -18.50 -9.97 22.84
C ASP A 182 -17.63 -9.46 24.01
N HIS A 183 -17.56 -10.19 25.10
CA HIS A 183 -16.80 -9.86 26.31
C HIS A 183 -15.41 -10.50 26.37
N ASP A 184 -15.13 -11.48 25.51
CA ASP A 184 -13.90 -12.29 25.48
C ASP A 184 -13.21 -12.20 24.11
N ARG A 185 -13.97 -12.05 23.01
CA ARG A 185 -13.44 -11.96 21.64
C ARG A 185 -13.97 -10.77 20.84
N GLN A 186 -13.14 -10.29 19.92
CA GLN A 186 -13.53 -9.49 18.78
C GLN A 186 -13.16 -10.24 17.50
N LEU A 187 -14.10 -10.29 16.56
CA LEU A 187 -13.90 -10.72 15.18
C LEU A 187 -13.85 -9.46 14.32
N THR A 188 -12.72 -9.23 13.66
CA THR A 188 -12.55 -8.13 12.70
C THR A 188 -12.34 -8.69 11.29
N ILE A 189 -13.14 -8.23 10.33
CA ILE A 189 -12.86 -8.42 8.91
C ILE A 189 -12.34 -7.13 8.29
N LEU A 190 -11.26 -7.27 7.54
CA LEU A 190 -10.68 -6.24 6.70
C LEU A 190 -10.87 -6.69 5.23
N THR A 191 -11.48 -5.87 4.37
CA THR A 191 -11.78 -6.16 2.94
C THR A 191 -10.52 -6.06 2.04
N ASP A 192 -10.65 -6.02 0.70
CA ASP A 192 -9.61 -5.42 -0.19
C ASP A 192 -10.02 -4.24 -1.09
N ARG A 193 -11.21 -3.69 -0.89
CA ARG A 193 -11.77 -2.52 -1.59
C ARG A 193 -13.01 -2.03 -0.85
N SER A 194 -13.58 -0.91 -1.29
CA SER A 194 -14.95 -0.51 -0.91
C SER A 194 -15.94 -1.63 -1.23
N GLU A 195 -16.54 -2.23 -0.20
CA GLU A 195 -17.54 -3.30 -0.31
C GLU A 195 -18.69 -3.01 0.67
N GLY A 196 -19.91 -3.48 0.33
CA GLY A 196 -21.03 -3.46 1.26
C GLY A 196 -20.97 -4.65 2.23
N GLY A 197 -21.14 -4.41 3.53
CA GLY A 197 -21.17 -5.46 4.55
C GLY A 197 -22.19 -5.20 5.65
N GLY A 198 -22.53 -6.24 6.40
CA GLY A 198 -23.57 -6.20 7.43
C GLY A 198 -23.45 -7.32 8.46
N SER A 199 -24.39 -7.35 9.40
CA SER A 199 -24.52 -8.33 10.49
C SER A 199 -26.00 -8.67 10.64
N MET A 200 -26.48 -9.66 9.89
CA MET A 200 -27.91 -10.00 9.82
C MET A 200 -28.42 -10.82 11.01
N TYR A 201 -27.51 -11.40 11.79
CA TYR A 201 -27.79 -12.18 13.00
C TYR A 201 -26.68 -11.94 14.04
N ASP A 202 -26.99 -12.10 15.33
CA ASP A 202 -25.98 -12.02 16.39
C ASP A 202 -24.83 -13.00 16.12
N GLY A 203 -23.59 -12.52 16.17
CA GLY A 203 -22.41 -13.35 15.89
C GLY A 203 -22.05 -13.51 14.40
N SER A 204 -22.74 -12.85 13.47
CA SER A 204 -22.43 -12.93 12.03
C SER A 204 -21.82 -11.64 11.45
N ILE A 205 -20.99 -11.80 10.40
CA ILE A 205 -20.62 -10.74 9.46
C ILE A 205 -20.82 -11.30 8.06
N GLU A 206 -21.43 -10.52 7.17
CA GLU A 206 -21.51 -10.79 5.73
C GLU A 206 -20.94 -9.62 4.93
N ILE A 207 -20.36 -9.92 3.76
CA ILE A 207 -19.73 -8.94 2.85
C ILE A 207 -20.08 -9.31 1.40
N MET A 208 -20.55 -8.33 0.62
CA MET A 208 -20.93 -8.50 -0.78
C MET A 208 -19.72 -8.28 -1.70
N VAL A 209 -19.01 -9.37 -2.01
CA VAL A 209 -17.74 -9.36 -2.77
C VAL A 209 -17.89 -9.07 -4.27
N HIS A 210 -19.07 -9.31 -4.85
CA HIS A 210 -19.39 -8.98 -6.24
C HIS A 210 -20.92 -8.89 -6.41
N ARG A 211 -21.40 -8.23 -7.47
CA ARG A 211 -22.81 -8.09 -7.80
C ARG A 211 -23.06 -8.10 -9.30
N ARG A 212 -24.23 -8.59 -9.71
CA ARG A 212 -24.71 -8.58 -11.09
C ARG A 212 -26.24 -8.52 -11.08
N ILE A 213 -26.82 -7.59 -11.83
CA ILE A 213 -28.28 -7.43 -11.96
C ILE A 213 -28.67 -7.54 -13.43
N LEU A 214 -29.92 -7.95 -13.69
CA LEU A 214 -30.48 -8.12 -15.03
C LEU A 214 -31.58 -7.08 -15.35
N HIS A 215 -31.80 -6.14 -14.43
CA HIS A 215 -32.78 -5.05 -14.51
C HIS A 215 -32.15 -3.79 -13.92
N ASP A 216 -32.46 -2.65 -14.52
CA ASP A 216 -32.12 -1.31 -14.04
C ASP A 216 -33.03 -0.97 -12.82
N ASP A 217 -32.55 -0.09 -11.92
CA ASP A 217 -33.26 0.27 -10.68
C ASP A 217 -34.16 1.51 -10.80
N SER A 218 -34.25 2.08 -12.00
CA SER A 218 -34.97 3.31 -12.36
C SER A 218 -34.47 4.57 -11.65
N MET A 219 -33.22 4.61 -11.18
CA MET A 219 -32.60 5.81 -10.60
C MET A 219 -31.94 6.74 -11.65
N GLY A 220 -31.99 6.37 -12.93
CA GLY A 220 -31.58 7.23 -14.06
C GLY A 220 -30.27 6.86 -14.74
N VAL A 221 -29.67 5.72 -14.39
CA VAL A 221 -28.50 5.17 -15.11
C VAL A 221 -28.92 4.53 -16.44
N ASP A 222 -30.16 4.03 -16.57
CA ASP A 222 -30.74 3.39 -17.75
C ASP A 222 -29.86 2.23 -18.30
N GLU A 223 -29.15 1.51 -17.44
CA GLU A 223 -28.21 0.44 -17.78
C GLU A 223 -28.16 -0.63 -16.67
N VAL A 224 -28.09 -1.90 -17.07
CA VAL A 224 -28.02 -3.03 -16.12
C VAL A 224 -26.58 -3.28 -15.70
N LEU A 225 -26.29 -3.36 -14.39
CA LEU A 225 -24.96 -3.71 -13.87
C LEU A 225 -24.63 -5.19 -14.17
N ASN A 226 -24.06 -5.38 -15.36
CA ASN A 226 -23.85 -6.67 -16.03
C ASN A 226 -22.48 -6.66 -16.72
N GLU A 227 -21.43 -6.30 -15.98
CA GLU A 227 -20.07 -6.14 -16.48
C GLU A 227 -19.53 -7.40 -17.17
N THR A 228 -18.81 -7.23 -18.28
CA THR A 228 -18.20 -8.34 -19.03
C THR A 228 -16.79 -8.01 -19.49
N ALA A 229 -15.92 -9.02 -19.49
CA ALA A 229 -14.56 -8.94 -20.01
C ALA A 229 -14.22 -10.24 -20.76
N TYR A 230 -13.47 -10.13 -21.87
CA TYR A 230 -13.02 -11.29 -22.67
C TYR A 230 -14.16 -12.25 -23.09
N GLY A 231 -15.35 -11.72 -23.36
CA GLY A 231 -16.54 -12.50 -23.76
C GLY A 231 -17.20 -13.29 -22.62
N LYS A 232 -16.88 -12.99 -21.36
CA LYS A 232 -17.44 -13.62 -20.14
C LYS A 232 -17.88 -12.54 -19.15
N GLY A 233 -18.67 -12.90 -18.13
CA GLY A 233 -18.95 -11.99 -17.00
C GLY A 233 -17.65 -11.58 -16.30
N LEU A 234 -17.57 -10.34 -15.80
CA LEU A 234 -16.36 -9.81 -15.20
C LEU A 234 -15.93 -10.64 -13.97
N VAL A 235 -14.66 -11.07 -13.98
CA VAL A 235 -14.02 -11.78 -12.86
C VAL A 235 -13.22 -10.78 -12.04
N VAL A 236 -13.68 -10.50 -10.82
CA VAL A 236 -12.92 -9.75 -9.82
C VAL A 236 -12.11 -10.70 -8.95
N SER A 237 -10.90 -10.27 -8.56
CA SER A 237 -10.06 -10.94 -7.57
C SER A 237 -9.83 -9.96 -6.42
N GLY A 238 -10.10 -10.40 -5.19
CA GLY A 238 -10.07 -9.59 -3.97
C GLY A 238 -9.57 -10.36 -2.74
N LYS A 239 -9.48 -9.72 -1.56
CA LYS A 239 -8.64 -10.23 -0.46
C LYS A 239 -9.05 -9.84 0.97
N HIS A 240 -9.98 -10.59 1.53
CA HIS A 240 -10.43 -10.44 2.92
C HIS A 240 -9.46 -11.05 3.95
N ILE A 241 -9.45 -10.49 5.15
CA ILE A 241 -8.72 -11.01 6.31
C ILE A 241 -9.63 -11.05 7.51
N LEU A 242 -9.68 -12.24 8.09
CA LEU A 242 -10.25 -12.53 9.39
C LEU A 242 -9.16 -12.32 10.45
N LEU A 243 -9.36 -11.37 11.37
CA LEU A 243 -8.63 -11.28 12.63
C LEU A 243 -9.59 -11.72 13.74
N VAL A 244 -9.09 -12.54 14.68
CA VAL A 244 -9.84 -12.97 15.86
C VAL A 244 -8.93 -12.83 17.07
N GLU A 245 -9.31 -11.93 17.98
CA GLU A 245 -8.46 -11.48 19.07
C GLU A 245 -9.29 -11.16 20.32
N ARG A 246 -8.65 -10.67 21.38
CA ARG A 246 -9.36 -10.06 22.52
C ARG A 246 -9.76 -8.62 22.18
N PRO A 247 -10.87 -8.08 22.73
CA PRO A 247 -11.26 -6.68 22.56
C PRO A 247 -10.16 -5.69 22.97
N GLU A 248 -9.35 -6.02 23.99
CA GLU A 248 -8.24 -5.20 24.51
C GLU A 248 -7.05 -5.03 23.54
N ASP A 249 -6.85 -5.97 22.60
CA ASP A 249 -5.77 -5.92 21.60
C ASP A 249 -6.25 -5.48 20.20
N SER A 250 -7.56 -5.58 19.94
CA SER A 250 -8.13 -5.47 18.58
C SER A 250 -7.89 -4.13 17.92
N ALA A 251 -8.01 -3.03 18.68
CA ALA A 251 -7.76 -1.69 18.20
C ALA A 251 -6.41 -1.57 17.50
N ARG A 252 -5.33 -1.97 18.18
CA ARG A 252 -3.96 -2.01 17.66
C ARG A 252 -3.85 -2.83 16.38
N LEU A 253 -4.35 -4.06 16.41
CA LEU A 253 -4.25 -5.00 15.29
C LEU A 253 -5.00 -4.47 14.05
N HIS A 254 -6.23 -3.99 14.20
CA HIS A 254 -7.06 -3.52 13.08
C HIS A 254 -6.84 -2.05 12.70
N ARG A 255 -6.10 -1.25 13.49
CA ARG A 255 -5.61 0.09 13.10
C ARG A 255 -4.37 -0.09 12.25
N VAL A 256 -3.32 -0.72 12.81
CA VAL A 256 -2.03 -0.92 12.15
C VAL A 256 -2.18 -1.82 10.91
N GLY A 257 -2.87 -2.95 11.04
CA GLY A 257 -3.13 -3.87 9.92
C GLY A 257 -3.95 -3.25 8.79
N ALA A 258 -4.76 -2.21 9.08
CA ALA A 258 -5.50 -1.46 8.07
C ALA A 258 -4.71 -0.27 7.46
N GLN A 259 -3.53 0.05 8.01
CA GLN A 259 -2.68 1.18 7.59
C GLN A 259 -1.39 0.70 6.88
N GLN A 260 -0.68 -0.30 7.43
CA GLN A 260 0.36 -1.07 6.70
C GLN A 260 -0.14 -1.59 5.36
N LEU A 261 -1.42 -1.93 5.38
CA LEU A 261 -2.22 -2.19 4.22
C LEU A 261 -2.40 -1.00 3.28
N PHE A 262 -3.02 0.09 3.75
CA PHE A 262 -3.44 1.16 2.85
C PHE A 262 -2.23 1.78 2.11
N MET A 263 -1.05 1.57 2.68
CA MET A 263 0.26 1.84 2.12
C MET A 263 1.04 0.53 1.85
N HIS A 264 0.42 -0.44 1.17
CA HIS A 264 1.09 -1.69 0.78
C HIS A 264 2.32 -1.39 -0.11
N PRO A 265 3.43 -2.14 0.02
CA PRO A 265 4.63 -1.86 -0.76
C PRO A 265 4.43 -1.84 -2.26
N LEU A 266 4.97 -0.79 -2.89
CA LEU A 266 5.01 -0.69 -4.34
C LEU A 266 6.17 -1.55 -4.87
N ALA A 267 5.81 -2.59 -5.62
CA ALA A 267 6.74 -3.48 -6.31
C ALA A 267 7.10 -2.93 -7.70
N THR A 268 8.35 -2.47 -7.87
CA THR A 268 8.90 -2.14 -9.19
C THR A 268 9.98 -3.14 -9.59
N TYR A 269 10.00 -3.50 -10.87
CA TYR A 269 10.92 -4.48 -11.44
C TYR A 269 11.91 -3.79 -12.37
N SER A 270 13.10 -4.37 -12.56
CA SER A 270 13.99 -3.98 -13.66
C SER A 270 14.92 -5.12 -14.11
N LEU A 271 15.46 -4.98 -15.33
CA LEU A 271 16.38 -5.96 -15.93
C LEU A 271 17.83 -5.42 -15.83
N PRO A 272 18.66 -5.94 -14.92
CA PRO A 272 19.98 -5.38 -14.65
C PRO A 272 21.01 -5.82 -15.70
N ASN A 273 21.61 -4.85 -16.41
CA ASN A 273 22.69 -5.09 -17.37
C ASN A 273 24.00 -5.64 -16.73
N THR A 274 24.09 -5.68 -15.41
CA THR A 274 25.24 -6.25 -14.66
C THR A 274 25.26 -7.78 -14.73
N PRO A 275 26.42 -8.44 -14.82
CA PRO A 275 26.47 -9.90 -15.01
C PRO A 275 26.08 -10.72 -13.78
N SER A 276 26.24 -10.20 -12.55
CA SER A 276 25.92 -10.90 -11.29
C SER A 276 25.42 -9.92 -10.20
N TYR A 277 24.88 -10.45 -9.10
CA TYR A 277 24.57 -9.67 -7.89
C TYR A 277 25.77 -8.82 -7.41
N ALA A 278 26.99 -9.37 -7.41
CA ALA A 278 28.17 -8.66 -6.92
C ALA A 278 28.48 -7.41 -7.78
N ASN A 279 28.28 -7.50 -9.09
CA ASN A 279 28.43 -6.36 -10.00
C ASN A 279 27.30 -5.33 -9.83
N TYR A 280 26.07 -5.78 -9.55
CA TYR A 280 24.95 -4.91 -9.23
C TYR A 280 25.20 -4.13 -7.92
N SER A 281 25.60 -4.83 -6.86
CA SER A 281 25.89 -4.29 -5.54
C SER A 281 26.99 -3.23 -5.54
N ASN A 282 27.98 -3.33 -6.44
CA ASN A 282 29.04 -2.32 -6.56
C ASN A 282 28.56 -0.98 -7.18
N ILE A 283 27.49 -1.00 -7.98
CA ILE A 283 26.98 0.19 -8.70
C ILE A 283 25.79 0.81 -7.97
N TYR A 284 24.90 -0.02 -7.39
CA TYR A 284 23.63 0.42 -6.81
C TYR A 284 23.57 0.22 -5.29
N ARG A 285 22.71 1.02 -4.64
CA ARG A 285 22.33 0.96 -3.23
C ARG A 285 20.99 0.23 -3.15
N GLN A 286 21.02 -1.00 -2.62
CA GLN A 286 19.86 -1.89 -2.53
C GLN A 286 18.98 -1.65 -1.29
N SER A 287 19.32 -0.69 -0.42
CA SER A 287 18.55 -0.35 0.77
C SER A 287 18.65 1.15 1.07
N TRP A 288 17.52 1.80 1.32
CA TRP A 288 17.47 3.19 1.76
C TRP A 288 16.21 3.48 2.58
N SER A 289 16.33 4.41 3.53
CA SER A 289 15.27 4.89 4.41
C SER A 289 15.25 6.40 4.39
N ALA A 290 14.08 7.02 4.25
CA ALA A 290 13.92 8.45 4.52
C ALA A 290 13.97 8.75 6.02
N LEU A 291 13.62 7.78 6.89
CA LEU A 291 13.61 7.99 8.34
C LEU A 291 14.91 7.51 8.97
N SER A 292 15.42 8.27 9.94
CA SER A 292 16.60 7.88 10.74
C SER A 292 16.26 7.22 12.08
N ASP A 293 14.98 7.15 12.46
CA ASP A 293 14.52 6.58 13.74
C ASP A 293 13.13 5.94 13.60
N MET A 294 12.70 5.16 14.60
CA MET A 294 11.38 4.54 14.66
C MET A 294 10.31 5.52 15.16
N MET A 295 9.15 5.52 14.51
CA MET A 295 8.04 6.43 14.85
C MET A 295 6.98 5.77 15.75
N PRO A 296 6.31 6.54 16.62
CA PRO A 296 5.23 6.02 17.46
C PRO A 296 4.10 5.40 16.65
N LEU A 297 3.66 4.21 17.05
CA LEU A 297 2.70 3.38 16.29
C LEU A 297 1.31 4.01 16.15
N ASN A 298 0.96 5.01 16.97
CA ASN A 298 -0.29 5.76 16.90
C ASN A 298 -0.26 6.97 15.94
N VAL A 299 0.88 7.26 15.31
CA VAL A 299 1.03 8.32 14.30
C VAL A 299 1.04 7.72 12.89
N HIS A 300 0.35 8.37 11.95
CA HIS A 300 0.37 8.02 10.53
C HIS A 300 0.66 9.26 9.67
N LEU A 301 1.62 9.15 8.75
CA LEU A 301 1.96 10.18 7.75
C LEU A 301 1.00 10.11 6.55
N LEU A 302 -0.16 10.76 6.66
CA LEU A 302 -1.20 10.79 5.63
C LEU A 302 -0.80 11.54 4.35
N THR A 303 0.14 12.48 4.41
CA THR A 303 0.67 13.16 3.22
C THR A 303 2.12 13.57 3.44
N PHE A 304 2.96 13.34 2.43
CA PHE A 304 4.23 14.03 2.24
C PHE A 304 4.36 14.40 0.76
N ASP A 305 4.11 15.67 0.44
CA ASP A 305 4.05 16.18 -0.93
C ASP A 305 4.99 17.40 -1.11
N LYS A 306 5.51 17.62 -2.32
CA LYS A 306 6.50 18.66 -2.62
C LYS A 306 5.89 19.74 -3.51
N LEU A 307 5.32 20.77 -2.88
CA LEU A 307 4.63 21.88 -3.55
C LEU A 307 5.58 22.73 -4.42
N THR A 308 6.79 23.00 -3.95
CA THR A 308 7.80 23.79 -4.68
C THR A 308 9.21 23.23 -4.42
N PRO A 309 10.29 23.72 -5.08
CA PRO A 309 11.65 23.22 -4.83
C PRO A 309 12.10 23.23 -3.36
N LYS A 310 11.51 24.07 -2.50
CA LYS A 310 11.83 24.20 -1.07
C LYS A 310 10.64 24.04 -0.10
N GLN A 311 9.40 23.90 -0.58
CA GLN A 311 8.21 23.79 0.27
C GLN A 311 7.56 22.43 0.15
N TYR A 312 7.17 21.88 1.29
CA TYR A 312 6.60 20.55 1.45
C TYR A 312 5.30 20.64 2.25
N LEU A 313 4.30 19.85 1.84
CA LEU A 313 3.04 19.70 2.55
C LEU A 313 3.06 18.36 3.30
N VAL A 314 3.07 18.46 4.63
CA VAL A 314 3.04 17.32 5.54
C VAL A 314 1.66 17.23 6.18
N ARG A 315 1.06 16.04 6.19
CA ARG A 315 -0.10 15.73 7.05
C ARG A 315 0.22 14.51 7.90
N VAL A 316 0.01 14.65 9.20
CA VAL A 316 0.07 13.55 10.17
C VAL A 316 -1.28 13.43 10.87
N GLU A 317 -1.69 12.20 11.17
CA GLU A 317 -2.91 11.91 11.94
C GLU A 317 -2.60 11.01 13.13
N HIS A 318 -3.33 11.23 14.23
CA HIS A 318 -3.45 10.27 15.32
C HIS A 318 -4.63 9.36 15.02
N TYR A 319 -4.36 8.17 14.47
CA TYR A 319 -5.39 7.36 13.81
C TYR A 319 -6.12 6.39 14.75
N PHE A 320 -5.69 6.30 16.02
CA PHE A 320 -6.41 5.66 17.13
C PHE A 320 -7.40 6.63 17.77
N GLU A 321 -8.56 6.13 18.17
CA GLU A 321 -9.63 6.92 18.81
C GLU A 321 -9.48 6.96 20.34
N LEU A 322 -10.29 7.76 21.03
CA LEU A 322 -10.24 7.89 22.49
C LEU A 322 -10.72 6.61 23.18
N ASN A 323 -9.91 6.09 24.11
CA ASN A 323 -10.17 4.84 24.85
C ASN A 323 -10.29 3.58 23.96
N GLU A 324 -9.64 3.59 22.80
CA GLU A 324 -9.61 2.44 21.87
C GLU A 324 -8.52 1.43 22.25
N ASP A 325 -7.35 1.91 22.68
CA ASP A 325 -6.19 1.13 23.14
C ASP A 325 -5.53 1.86 24.33
N GLU A 326 -5.22 1.15 25.42
CA GLU A 326 -4.69 1.76 26.66
C GLU A 326 -3.37 2.54 26.43
N MET A 327 -2.53 2.06 25.51
CA MET A 327 -1.22 2.64 25.19
C MET A 327 -1.29 3.60 24.00
N TYR A 328 -2.01 3.23 22.95
CA TYR A 328 -1.97 3.93 21.65
C TYR A 328 -3.08 4.98 21.47
N SER A 329 -4.08 5.04 22.36
CA SER A 329 -4.99 6.20 22.47
C SER A 329 -4.37 7.40 23.20
N GLN A 330 -3.12 7.28 23.70
CA GLN A 330 -2.48 8.31 24.54
C GLN A 330 -1.88 9.47 23.72
N PRO A 331 -1.81 10.70 24.29
CA PRO A 331 -1.20 11.84 23.60
C PRO A 331 0.27 11.60 23.26
N VAL A 332 0.63 11.89 22.01
CA VAL A 332 1.99 11.72 21.47
C VAL A 332 2.58 13.06 21.04
N THR A 333 3.91 13.17 21.09
CA THR A 333 4.68 14.32 20.58
C THR A 333 5.79 13.80 19.68
N MET A 334 6.07 14.49 18.57
CA MET A 334 7.03 14.06 17.56
C MET A 334 7.88 15.25 17.10
N ASP A 335 9.16 15.01 16.80
CA ASP A 335 10.03 16.00 16.17
C ASP A 335 10.09 15.77 14.65
N LEU A 336 9.54 16.72 13.89
CA LEU A 336 9.54 16.68 12.43
C LEU A 336 10.94 16.92 11.83
N GLN A 337 11.84 17.61 12.53
CA GLN A 337 13.21 17.81 12.06
C GLN A 337 14.02 16.51 12.18
N THR A 338 13.95 15.79 13.30
CA THR A 338 14.54 14.44 13.39
C THR A 338 13.94 13.49 12.36
N LEU A 339 12.61 13.52 12.16
CA LEU A 339 11.92 12.68 11.17
C LEU A 339 12.44 12.88 9.73
N PHE A 340 12.54 14.14 9.27
CA PHE A 340 12.88 14.46 7.87
C PHE A 340 14.36 14.85 7.65
N LYS A 341 15.24 14.59 8.62
CA LYS A 341 16.67 14.93 8.59
C LYS A 341 17.43 14.43 7.35
N SER A 342 17.02 13.32 6.76
CA SER A 342 17.62 12.77 5.53
C SER A 342 17.28 13.57 4.26
N ILE A 343 16.17 14.32 4.30
CA ILE A 343 15.64 15.12 3.18
C ILE A 343 16.11 16.57 3.28
N GLY A 344 16.28 17.10 4.50
CA GLY A 344 16.93 18.39 4.73
C GLY A 344 16.63 19.03 6.09
N THR A 345 17.03 20.29 6.22
CA THR A 345 16.76 21.13 7.39
C THR A 345 15.44 21.89 7.21
N ILE A 346 14.56 21.81 8.21
CA ILE A 346 13.34 22.59 8.32
C ILE A 346 13.73 23.98 8.83
N VAL A 347 13.42 25.02 8.05
CA VAL A 347 13.74 26.43 8.39
C VAL A 347 12.54 27.18 8.97
N ASP A 348 11.32 26.74 8.62
CA ASP A 348 10.05 27.33 9.04
C ASP A 348 8.94 26.26 8.98
N MET A 349 7.90 26.42 9.80
CA MET A 349 6.69 25.59 9.80
C MET A 349 5.45 26.45 10.10
N THR A 350 4.48 26.44 9.20
CA THR A 350 3.16 27.06 9.41
C THR A 350 2.08 25.98 9.49
N GLU A 351 1.31 25.96 10.57
CA GLU A 351 0.15 25.07 10.71
C GLU A 351 -1.04 25.60 9.90
N LEU A 352 -1.63 24.75 9.07
CA LEU A 352 -2.73 25.08 8.15
C LEU A 352 -3.97 24.22 8.44
N VAL A 353 -5.13 24.67 7.98
CA VAL A 353 -6.33 23.83 7.87
C VAL A 353 -6.10 22.64 6.91
N LEU A 354 -6.92 21.59 7.01
CA LEU A 354 -6.71 20.30 6.33
C LEU A 354 -6.45 20.39 4.81
N ASN A 355 -7.14 21.29 4.11
CA ASN A 355 -6.99 21.54 2.67
C ASN A 355 -5.89 22.57 2.31
N ALA A 356 -5.05 22.94 3.29
CA ALA A 356 -3.83 23.74 3.14
C ALA A 356 -4.01 25.16 2.53
N ASN A 357 -5.19 25.78 2.67
CA ASN A 357 -5.48 27.09 2.08
C ASN A 357 -5.60 28.26 3.09
N LEU A 358 -5.52 28.00 4.40
CA LEU A 358 -5.67 28.99 5.46
C LEU A 358 -4.78 28.59 6.67
N PRO A 359 -4.02 29.52 7.28
CA PRO A 359 -3.34 29.27 8.55
C PRO A 359 -4.34 28.93 9.67
N LEU A 360 -4.04 27.93 10.49
CA LEU A 360 -4.98 27.50 11.55
C LEU A 360 -5.26 28.62 12.56
N SER A 361 -4.29 29.52 12.79
CA SER A 361 -4.43 30.74 13.60
C SER A 361 -5.43 31.76 13.06
N GLN A 362 -5.91 31.61 11.82
CA GLN A 362 -6.92 32.46 11.18
C GLN A 362 -8.29 31.75 11.03
N LEU A 363 -8.44 30.52 11.56
CA LEU A 363 -9.68 29.76 11.49
C LEU A 363 -10.70 30.27 12.52
N HIS A 364 -11.69 31.03 12.06
CA HIS A 364 -12.88 31.35 12.84
C HIS A 364 -13.99 30.32 12.56
N ARG A 365 -14.56 29.74 13.63
CA ARG A 365 -15.72 28.85 13.57
C ARG A 365 -16.99 29.61 13.93
N LEU A 366 -18.15 29.10 13.49
CA LEU A 366 -19.45 29.62 13.89
C LEU A 366 -19.84 29.08 15.27
N ASP A 367 -20.37 29.97 16.11
CA ASP A 367 -20.90 29.63 17.44
C ASP A 367 -22.34 29.13 17.32
N TRP A 368 -22.63 27.95 17.86
CA TRP A 368 -23.97 27.37 17.88
C TRP A 368 -24.43 27.10 19.31
N MET A 369 -25.67 27.47 19.64
CA MET A 369 -26.35 27.03 20.85
C MET A 369 -27.10 25.73 20.57
N THR A 370 -26.55 24.61 21.03
CA THR A 370 -27.17 23.28 20.99
C THR A 370 -28.16 23.08 22.15
N LYS A 371 -29.01 22.04 22.06
CA LYS A 371 -30.14 21.83 23.00
C LYS A 371 -29.71 21.39 24.40
N ASP A 372 -28.53 20.80 24.49
CA ASP A 372 -27.80 20.40 25.71
C ASP A 372 -27.13 21.58 26.44
N GLN A 373 -27.07 22.76 25.81
CA GLN A 373 -26.34 23.96 26.28
C GLN A 373 -24.82 23.79 26.39
N GLU A 374 -24.24 22.70 25.88
CA GLU A 374 -22.79 22.60 25.73
C GLU A 374 -22.35 23.50 24.57
N SER A 375 -21.48 24.48 24.81
CA SER A 375 -20.95 25.28 23.71
C SER A 375 -20.17 24.39 22.75
N SER A 376 -20.31 24.57 21.43
CA SER A 376 -19.59 23.82 20.40
C SER A 376 -18.05 23.89 20.48
N HIS A 377 -17.50 24.66 21.44
CA HIS A 377 -16.09 24.73 21.79
C HIS A 377 -15.72 23.71 22.87
N VAL A 378 -15.44 22.47 22.46
CA VAL A 378 -14.39 21.73 23.17
C VAL A 378 -13.12 22.55 23.01
N ASN A 379 -12.57 23.06 24.10
CA ASN A 379 -11.50 24.06 24.10
C ASN A 379 -10.14 23.41 23.80
N MET A 380 -10.04 22.80 22.61
CA MET A 380 -9.01 21.84 22.21
C MET A 380 -7.73 22.52 21.68
N PHE A 381 -7.40 23.71 22.20
CA PHE A 381 -6.11 24.38 22.00
C PHE A 381 -4.98 23.65 22.77
N ARG A 382 -4.76 22.38 22.45
CA ARG A 382 -3.46 21.74 22.66
C ARG A 382 -2.48 22.42 21.72
N LYS A 383 -1.77 23.43 22.23
CA LYS A 383 -0.55 23.91 21.59
C LYS A 383 0.35 22.71 21.30
N LEU A 384 0.77 22.57 20.05
CA LEU A 384 2.06 21.97 19.77
C LEU A 384 3.10 22.85 20.48
N ASN A 385 3.62 22.35 21.60
CA ASN A 385 4.70 23.03 22.34
C ASN A 385 6.00 22.78 21.58
N PHE A 386 6.18 23.50 20.47
CA PHE A 386 7.44 23.57 19.76
C PHE A 386 8.53 24.04 20.72
N ILE A 387 9.53 23.19 20.94
CA ILE A 387 10.73 23.56 21.67
C ILE A 387 11.67 24.16 20.63
N ASP A 388 11.77 25.50 20.60
CA ASP A 388 12.77 26.22 19.82
C ASP A 388 14.18 25.85 20.33
N LYS A 389 14.75 24.82 19.72
CA LYS A 389 16.15 24.41 19.85
C LYS A 389 16.84 24.30 18.50
N CYS A 390 16.58 25.29 17.64
CA CYS A 390 17.62 25.81 16.77
C CYS A 390 18.73 26.38 17.68
N LEU A 391 19.68 25.52 18.06
CA LEU A 391 20.94 25.95 18.66
C LEU A 391 21.82 26.59 17.58
N GLU A 392 22.60 27.58 18.01
CA GLU A 392 23.48 28.43 17.17
C GLU A 392 24.65 27.66 16.52
#